data_AF-A0A0F9WID6-F1
#
_entry.id   AF-A0A0F9WID6-F1
#
_cell.length_a   1.000
_cell.length_b   1.000
_cell.length_c   1.000
_cell.angle_alpha   90.00
_cell.angle_beta   90.00
_cell.angle_gamma   90.00
#
_symmetry.space_group_name_H-M   'P 1'
#
loop_
_entity.id
_entity.type
_entity.pdbx_description
1 polymer ?
#
loop_
_entity_poly.entity_id
_entity_poly.type
_entity_poly.pdbx_seq_one_letter_code
_entity_poly.pdbx_strand_id
1 'polypeptide(L)'
;MAKATTPTLLSLDQWAEEMQFDPRLFNQVITTQIPEERGTHDLWYQHGWQQSGKASRQQVADAIAKAEDLMSMHTGFWLAPKYVADERQIYPQPRIAPEMNYPRHRKTVNLKHTRFIGGGRRFVSLIEAGVDISGSSIDRDGDGFNEIMRFEIIHADASSWLPAEIAVYPAGETDTTVEESIRNLEVWISGTTITIEGQSVWFVKPTLWDGMGKFIDGNDPASFLANVDVYRVYSRSDTNEFAPIVFGWQDSALAPLAFGEQYGLLQPWLPEKGIASLVPAKWDDTDSEWNLLQSWTRIPQLVRLYYLSGWPSDKFGRMSSPFARTVAAFATALLTGPVSGGGESINKIFSYWQEIPQDDSMTFQQASNPFGPQRGAWEAWKTVSNFYASLEGITV
;
A
#
# COMPACT_ATOMS: atom_id res chain seq x y z
N MET A 1 -13.44 3.86 8.73
CA MET A 1 -12.25 3.34 8.05
C MET A 1 -12.37 1.86 8.17
N ALA A 2 -12.49 1.11 7.10
CA ALA A 2 -12.44 -0.34 7.28
C ALA A 2 -11.02 -0.75 7.72
N LYS A 3 -10.88 -1.25 8.95
CA LYS A 3 -9.60 -1.77 9.49
C LYS A 3 -9.43 -3.24 9.13
N ALA A 4 -8.19 -3.70 9.02
CA ALA A 4 -7.82 -5.11 9.01
C ALA A 4 -6.40 -5.28 9.56
N THR A 5 -6.08 -6.45 10.10
CA THR A 5 -4.73 -6.76 10.60
C THR A 5 -3.76 -7.15 9.48
N THR A 6 -4.27 -7.43 8.29
CA THR A 6 -3.45 -7.77 7.13
C THR A 6 -3.14 -6.50 6.34
N PRO A 7 -1.86 -6.13 6.15
CA PRO A 7 -1.48 -4.97 5.35
C PRO A 7 -1.83 -5.17 3.89
N THR A 8 -2.45 -4.16 3.29
CA THR A 8 -2.79 -4.12 1.86
C THR A 8 -2.29 -2.84 1.21
N LEU A 9 -2.02 -2.87 -0.09
CA LEU A 9 -1.76 -1.65 -0.86
C LEU A 9 -3.06 -0.97 -1.31
N LEU A 10 -4.08 -1.72 -1.69
CA LEU A 10 -5.44 -1.25 -1.92
C LEU A 10 -6.17 -1.15 -0.58
N SER A 11 -6.62 0.05 -0.21
CA SER A 11 -7.39 0.22 1.02
C SER A 11 -8.75 -0.49 0.92
N LEU A 12 -9.29 -0.97 2.04
CA LEU A 12 -10.60 -1.60 2.07
C LEU A 12 -11.73 -0.66 1.63
N ASP A 13 -11.64 0.62 1.98
CA ASP A 13 -12.61 1.63 1.54
C ASP A 13 -12.52 1.89 0.03
N GLN A 14 -11.32 1.92 -0.55
CA GLN A 14 -11.14 2.01 -2.00
C GLN A 14 -11.60 0.73 -2.72
N TRP A 15 -11.35 -0.45 -2.13
CA TRP A 15 -11.91 -1.70 -2.63
C TRP A 15 -13.45 -1.63 -2.67
N ALA A 16 -14.07 -1.14 -1.60
CA ALA A 16 -15.51 -1.00 -1.51
C ALA A 16 -16.06 -0.03 -2.57
N GLU A 17 -15.34 1.07 -2.83
CA GLU A 17 -15.65 2.01 -3.91
C GLU A 17 -15.62 1.34 -5.30
N GLU A 18 -14.60 0.53 -5.60
CA GLU A 18 -14.49 -0.22 -6.86
C GLU A 18 -15.57 -1.31 -7.00
N MET A 19 -16.01 -1.88 -5.88
CA MET A 19 -17.16 -2.80 -5.81
C MET A 19 -18.52 -2.08 -5.87
N GLN A 20 -18.54 -0.74 -5.88
CA GLN A 20 -19.75 0.09 -5.84
C GLN A 20 -20.59 -0.06 -4.56
N PHE A 21 -19.96 -0.38 -3.43
CA PHE A 21 -20.64 -0.33 -2.13
C PHE A 21 -20.90 1.13 -1.72
N ASP A 22 -22.03 1.35 -1.07
CA ASP A 22 -22.23 2.57 -0.29
C ASP A 22 -21.20 2.56 0.87
N PRO A 23 -20.32 3.58 0.96
CA PRO A 23 -19.29 3.61 1.99
C PRO A 23 -19.85 3.61 3.41
N ARG A 24 -21.06 4.15 3.62
CA ARG A 24 -21.74 4.14 4.92
C ARG A 24 -22.07 2.72 5.32
N LEU A 25 -22.72 1.96 4.44
CA LEU A 25 -23.09 0.57 4.68
C LEU A 25 -21.86 -0.32 4.89
N PHE A 26 -20.81 -0.12 4.08
CA PHE A 26 -19.55 -0.86 4.23
C PHE A 26 -18.87 -0.60 5.58
N ASN A 27 -18.96 0.63 6.10
CA ASN A 27 -18.47 1.02 7.43
C ASN A 27 -19.53 0.80 8.56
N GLN A 28 -20.64 0.12 8.27
CA GLN A 28 -21.77 -0.16 9.18
C GLN A 28 -22.48 1.08 9.75
N VAL A 29 -22.36 2.23 9.09
CA VAL A 29 -23.03 3.47 9.50
C VAL A 29 -24.44 3.52 8.91
N ILE A 30 -25.43 3.76 9.76
CA ILE A 30 -26.81 4.06 9.37
C ILE A 30 -27.19 5.45 9.85
N THR A 31 -28.14 6.10 9.19
CA THR A 31 -28.61 7.44 9.54
C THR A 31 -30.13 7.46 9.60
N THR A 32 -30.73 8.58 9.99
CA THR A 32 -32.20 8.71 9.92
C THR A 32 -32.73 8.67 8.48
N GLN A 33 -31.90 9.09 7.53
CA GLN A 33 -32.15 9.20 6.10
C GLN A 33 -31.93 7.85 5.41
N ILE A 34 -31.01 7.04 5.94
CA ILE A 34 -30.72 5.67 5.50
C ILE A 34 -30.89 4.73 6.69
N PRO A 35 -32.15 4.42 7.03
CA PRO A 35 -32.42 3.52 8.13
C PRO A 35 -31.96 2.09 7.80
N GLU A 36 -31.85 1.26 8.84
CA GLU A 36 -31.66 -0.17 8.67
C GLU A 36 -32.84 -0.78 7.89
N GLU A 37 -32.58 -1.29 6.70
CA GLU A 37 -33.55 -2.03 5.89
C GLU A 37 -33.22 -3.52 5.93
N ARG A 38 -34.08 -4.30 6.58
CA ARG A 38 -33.92 -5.75 6.67
C ARG A 38 -33.92 -6.38 5.28
N GLY A 39 -32.85 -7.07 4.95
CA GLY A 39 -32.68 -7.82 3.70
C GLY A 39 -31.88 -7.10 2.62
N THR A 40 -31.72 -5.77 2.73
CA THR A 40 -30.89 -4.97 1.83
C THR A 40 -29.58 -4.59 2.53
N HIS A 41 -29.66 -4.20 3.80
CA HIS A 41 -28.54 -3.74 4.61
C HIS A 41 -28.13 -4.89 5.56
N ASP A 42 -27.13 -5.68 5.15
CA ASP A 42 -26.49 -6.62 6.06
C ASP A 42 -25.28 -5.97 6.74
N LEU A 43 -25.02 -6.39 7.98
CA LEU A 43 -23.84 -5.98 8.72
C LEU A 43 -22.55 -6.52 8.08
N TRP A 44 -21.57 -5.62 7.97
CA TRP A 44 -20.20 -5.93 7.58
C TRP A 44 -19.34 -6.25 8.80
N TYR A 45 -19.12 -7.53 9.05
CA TYR A 45 -18.34 -7.95 10.19
C TYR A 45 -16.83 -7.73 9.97
N GLN A 46 -16.15 -7.39 11.06
CA GLN A 46 -14.70 -7.23 11.10
C GLN A 46 -14.01 -8.58 10.86
N HIS A 47 -14.47 -9.61 11.57
CA HIS A 47 -13.87 -10.95 11.58
C HIS A 47 -14.88 -12.04 11.18
N GLY A 48 -14.38 -13.10 10.53
CA GLY A 48 -15.22 -14.22 10.07
C GLY A 48 -15.87 -15.04 11.20
N TRP A 49 -15.39 -14.92 12.45
CA TRP A 49 -16.04 -15.57 13.59
C TRP A 49 -17.31 -14.83 14.06
N GLN A 50 -17.47 -13.55 13.72
CA GLN A 50 -18.67 -12.78 14.10
C GLN A 50 -19.89 -13.18 13.26
N GLN A 51 -19.69 -13.70 12.05
CA GLN A 51 -20.75 -14.27 11.22
C GLN A 51 -20.23 -15.40 10.34
N SER A 52 -20.81 -16.59 10.51
CA SER A 52 -20.52 -17.72 9.63
C SER A 52 -21.15 -17.54 8.26
N GLY A 53 -20.40 -17.90 7.21
CA GLY A 53 -20.89 -18.01 5.83
C GLY A 53 -20.85 -16.74 4.99
N LYS A 54 -20.36 -15.61 5.53
CA LYS A 54 -20.10 -14.38 4.78
C LYS A 54 -18.65 -13.92 4.96
N ALA A 55 -18.11 -13.28 3.94
CA ALA A 55 -16.76 -12.72 3.97
C ALA A 55 -16.70 -11.50 4.90
N SER A 56 -15.76 -11.51 5.86
CA SER A 56 -15.49 -10.38 6.75
C SER A 56 -14.50 -9.40 6.13
N ARG A 57 -14.37 -8.19 6.71
CA ARG A 57 -13.36 -7.20 6.29
C ARG A 57 -11.94 -7.78 6.33
N GLN A 58 -11.62 -8.56 7.37
CA GLN A 58 -10.35 -9.27 7.45
C GLN A 58 -10.12 -10.24 6.28
N GLN A 59 -11.13 -11.04 5.91
CA GLN A 59 -11.00 -11.99 4.80
C GLN A 59 -10.87 -11.27 3.45
N VAL A 60 -11.53 -10.12 3.29
CA VAL A 60 -11.34 -9.24 2.13
C VAL A 60 -9.90 -8.72 2.09
N ALA A 61 -9.35 -8.25 3.21
CA ALA A 61 -7.96 -7.80 3.29
C ALA A 61 -6.97 -8.92 2.97
N ASP A 62 -7.18 -10.13 3.50
CA ASP A 62 -6.36 -11.31 3.19
C ASP A 62 -6.39 -11.64 1.69
N ALA A 63 -7.57 -11.53 1.05
CA ALA A 63 -7.72 -11.76 -0.38
C ALA A 63 -7.05 -10.66 -1.23
N ILE A 64 -7.14 -9.39 -0.80
CA ILE A 64 -6.44 -8.27 -1.43
C ILE A 64 -4.92 -8.47 -1.35
N ALA A 65 -4.39 -8.73 -0.16
CA ALA A 65 -2.95 -8.95 0.02
C ALA A 65 -2.43 -10.13 -0.83
N LYS A 66 -3.19 -11.23 -0.88
CA LYS A 66 -2.88 -12.37 -1.73
C LYS A 66 -2.92 -12.02 -3.23
N ALA A 67 -3.90 -11.23 -3.66
CA ALA A 67 -4.01 -10.76 -5.04
C ALA A 67 -2.80 -9.89 -5.42
N GLU A 68 -2.44 -8.92 -4.57
CA GLU A 68 -1.29 -8.04 -4.74
C GLU A 68 0.03 -8.80 -4.82
N ASP A 69 0.23 -9.78 -3.93
CA ASP A 69 1.41 -10.64 -3.92
C ASP A 69 1.53 -11.44 -5.21
N LEU A 70 0.48 -12.15 -5.63
CA LEU A 70 0.46 -12.94 -6.87
C LEU A 70 0.68 -12.07 -8.11
N MET A 71 0.07 -10.89 -8.16
CA MET A 71 0.28 -9.93 -9.23
C MET A 71 1.72 -9.45 -9.26
N SER A 72 2.30 -9.11 -8.11
CA SER A 72 3.69 -8.64 -8.03
C SER A 72 4.71 -9.72 -8.42
N MET A 73 4.42 -10.99 -8.12
CA MET A 73 5.24 -12.12 -8.54
C MET A 73 5.20 -12.32 -10.06
N HIS A 74 4.04 -12.08 -10.69
CA HIS A 74 3.86 -12.21 -12.13
C HIS A 74 4.46 -11.04 -12.91
N THR A 75 4.23 -9.80 -12.48
CA THR A 75 4.71 -8.59 -13.18
C THR A 75 6.13 -8.20 -12.80
N GLY A 76 6.62 -8.69 -11.66
CA GLY A 76 7.88 -8.26 -11.07
C GLY A 76 7.79 -6.89 -10.38
N PHE A 77 6.64 -6.22 -10.26
CA PHE A 77 6.50 -4.95 -9.51
C PHE A 77 5.19 -4.86 -8.73
N TRP A 78 5.16 -4.03 -7.69
CA TRP A 78 3.96 -3.74 -6.91
C TRP A 78 3.03 -2.78 -7.65
N LEU A 79 1.72 -3.03 -7.65
CA LEU A 79 0.73 -2.20 -8.36
C LEU A 79 0.45 -0.83 -7.70
N ALA A 80 1.06 -0.57 -6.56
CA ALA A 80 1.14 0.72 -5.89
C ALA A 80 2.49 0.81 -5.14
N PRO A 81 2.92 1.98 -4.65
CA PRO A 81 4.21 2.11 -3.99
C PRO A 81 4.26 1.27 -2.71
N LYS A 82 5.26 0.39 -2.59
CA LYS A 82 5.53 -0.45 -1.43
C LYS A 82 6.98 -0.31 -1.00
N TYR A 83 7.18 -0.08 0.30
CA TYR A 83 8.50 -0.10 0.91
C TYR A 83 9.00 -1.54 0.99
N VAL A 84 10.12 -1.81 0.34
CA VAL A 84 10.84 -3.08 0.41
C VAL A 84 11.91 -2.93 1.49
N ALA A 85 11.76 -3.71 2.56
CA ALA A 85 12.69 -3.72 3.68
C ALA A 85 13.56 -4.98 3.65
N ASP A 86 14.87 -4.79 3.84
CA ASP A 86 15.86 -5.85 4.01
C ASP A 86 15.85 -6.91 2.88
N GLU A 87 15.78 -6.46 1.62
CA GLU A 87 15.98 -7.39 0.50
C GLU A 87 17.44 -7.83 0.46
N ARG A 88 17.68 -9.12 0.65
CA ARG A 88 19.01 -9.71 0.72
C ARG A 88 19.36 -10.41 -0.59
N GLN A 89 20.48 -10.03 -1.18
CA GLN A 89 21.01 -10.69 -2.38
C GLN A 89 22.48 -11.07 -2.23
N ILE A 90 22.85 -12.23 -2.74
CA ILE A 90 24.25 -12.64 -2.85
C ILE A 90 24.88 -11.84 -3.98
N TYR A 91 25.94 -11.10 -3.67
CA TYR A 91 26.64 -10.32 -4.68
C TYR A 91 27.61 -11.22 -5.45
N PRO A 92 27.63 -11.19 -6.80
CA PRO A 92 28.48 -12.05 -7.60
C PRO A 92 29.96 -11.87 -7.24
N GLN A 93 30.61 -12.98 -6.86
CA GLN A 93 32.05 -13.03 -6.65
C GLN A 93 32.71 -13.47 -7.96
N PRO A 94 33.57 -12.64 -8.60
CA PRO A 94 34.27 -13.07 -9.80
C PRO A 94 35.17 -14.27 -9.45
N ARG A 95 34.89 -15.43 -10.06
CA ARG A 95 35.68 -16.65 -9.85
C ARG A 95 37.08 -16.59 -10.47
N ILE A 96 37.28 -15.69 -11.44
CA ILE A 96 38.49 -15.62 -12.27
C ILE A 96 38.86 -14.15 -12.42
N ALA A 97 40.03 -13.79 -11.89
CA ALA A 97 40.70 -12.49 -11.89
C ALA A 97 40.14 -11.39 -10.93
N PRO A 98 40.90 -10.98 -9.89
CA PRO A 98 40.60 -9.80 -9.06
C PRO A 98 40.74 -8.47 -9.85
N GLU A 99 41.19 -8.51 -11.09
CA GLU A 99 41.34 -7.37 -12.00
C GLU A 99 39.99 -6.82 -12.49
N MET A 100 38.87 -7.52 -12.27
CA MET A 100 37.51 -7.02 -12.59
C MET A 100 37.02 -5.91 -11.65
N ASN A 101 37.83 -5.48 -10.68
CA ASN A 101 37.57 -4.28 -9.87
C ASN A 101 37.95 -3.00 -10.67
N TYR A 102 37.61 -2.95 -11.97
CA TYR A 102 37.78 -1.76 -12.77
C TYR A 102 36.83 -0.67 -12.24
N PRO A 103 37.35 0.51 -11.85
CA PRO A 103 36.52 1.63 -11.39
C PRO A 103 35.48 2.11 -12.41
N ARG A 104 35.61 1.68 -13.67
CA ARG A 104 34.78 2.12 -14.81
C ARG A 104 33.51 1.30 -15.00
N HIS A 105 33.39 0.11 -14.42
CA HIS A 105 32.17 -0.66 -14.52
C HIS A 105 31.21 -0.27 -13.40
N ARG A 106 29.98 0.11 -13.79
CA ARG A 106 28.90 0.35 -12.83
C ARG A 106 28.60 -0.97 -12.13
N LYS A 107 28.72 -0.95 -10.82
CA LYS A 107 28.41 -2.07 -9.95
C LYS A 107 26.90 -2.05 -9.76
N THR A 108 26.17 -2.89 -10.48
CA THR A 108 24.71 -2.88 -10.48
C THR A 108 24.14 -4.11 -9.79
N VAL A 109 22.88 -4.00 -9.38
CA VAL A 109 22.07 -5.10 -8.86
C VAL A 109 20.70 -5.06 -9.54
N ASN A 110 20.13 -6.24 -9.78
CA ASN A 110 18.74 -6.36 -10.19
C ASN A 110 17.90 -6.53 -8.94
N LEU A 111 17.09 -5.55 -8.60
CA LEU A 111 16.13 -5.60 -7.50
C LEU A 111 15.09 -6.71 -7.75
N LYS A 112 14.60 -7.36 -6.69
CA LYS A 112 13.54 -8.37 -6.78
C LYS A 112 12.26 -7.76 -7.35
N HIS A 113 12.00 -6.51 -6.99
CA HIS A 113 10.87 -5.74 -7.50
C HIS A 113 11.36 -4.63 -8.42
N THR A 114 10.87 -4.60 -9.65
CA THR A 114 11.11 -3.56 -10.65
C THR A 114 10.35 -2.28 -10.27
N ARG A 115 10.41 -1.25 -11.14
CA ARG A 115 9.81 0.08 -10.86
C ARG A 115 10.37 0.72 -9.58
N PHE A 116 11.69 0.91 -9.54
CA PHE A 116 12.35 1.62 -8.44
C PHE A 116 11.93 3.10 -8.41
N ILE A 117 11.43 3.57 -7.27
CA ILE A 117 11.03 4.96 -7.05
C ILE A 117 12.14 5.72 -6.31
N GLY A 118 12.64 5.15 -5.22
CA GLY A 118 13.67 5.80 -4.39
C GLY A 118 14.35 4.84 -3.43
N GLY A 119 15.61 5.12 -3.09
CA GLY A 119 16.37 4.36 -2.12
C GLY A 119 16.17 4.92 -0.72
N GLY A 120 16.12 4.06 0.29
CA GLY A 120 15.95 4.46 1.68
C GLY A 120 15.00 3.55 2.43
N ARG A 121 14.86 3.81 3.72
CA ARG A 121 13.95 3.07 4.59
C ARG A 121 12.67 3.87 4.81
N ARG A 122 11.57 3.16 5.05
CA ARG A 122 10.34 3.79 5.51
C ARG A 122 10.63 4.53 6.82
N PHE A 123 10.27 5.81 6.86
CA PHE A 123 10.33 6.62 8.06
C PHE A 123 9.00 7.33 8.26
N VAL A 124 8.61 7.50 9.52
CA VAL A 124 7.37 8.15 9.91
C VAL A 124 7.71 9.28 10.87
N SER A 125 7.29 10.50 10.56
CA SER A 125 7.46 11.67 11.42
C SER A 125 6.12 12.32 11.72
N LEU A 126 5.87 12.63 12.98
CA LEU A 126 4.68 13.36 13.39
C LEU A 126 4.71 14.78 12.82
N ILE A 127 3.61 15.20 12.17
CA ILE A 127 3.39 16.57 11.71
C ILE A 127 2.64 17.33 12.79
N GLU A 128 1.47 16.83 13.18
CA GLU A 128 0.61 17.44 14.19
C GLU A 128 -0.18 16.34 14.92
N ALA A 129 -0.21 16.40 16.26
CA ALA A 129 -0.96 15.47 17.09
C ALA A 129 -2.24 16.14 17.63
N GLY A 130 -3.29 15.34 17.79
CA GLY A 130 -4.54 15.77 18.41
C GLY A 130 -5.29 16.85 17.62
N VAL A 131 -5.26 16.78 16.29
CA VAL A 131 -6.01 17.69 15.42
C VAL A 131 -7.50 17.47 15.64
N ASP A 132 -8.19 18.48 16.17
CA ASP A 132 -9.63 18.44 16.42
C ASP A 132 -10.41 18.48 15.10
N ILE A 133 -11.23 17.46 14.87
CA ILE A 133 -12.08 17.31 13.68
C ILE A 133 -13.58 17.31 14.03
N SER A 134 -13.95 17.58 15.27
CA SER A 134 -15.34 17.48 15.75
C SER A 134 -16.31 18.48 15.08
N GLY A 135 -15.80 19.57 14.51
CA GLY A 135 -16.57 20.58 13.76
C GLY A 135 -16.28 20.62 12.26
N SER A 136 -15.51 19.67 11.75
CA SER A 136 -14.99 19.66 10.37
C SER A 136 -15.89 18.96 9.36
N SER A 137 -17.07 18.54 9.80
CA SER A 137 -18.00 17.76 8.98
C SER A 137 -18.91 18.67 8.14
N ILE A 138 -19.10 18.36 6.86
CA ILE A 138 -19.87 19.12 5.88
C ILE A 138 -21.01 18.24 5.37
N ASP A 139 -22.24 18.72 5.52
CA ASP A 139 -23.43 18.22 4.84
C ASP A 139 -23.50 18.85 3.44
N ARG A 140 -23.39 18.02 2.40
CA ARG A 140 -23.29 18.49 1.02
C ARG A 140 -24.65 18.78 0.38
N ASP A 141 -25.70 18.09 0.80
CA ASP A 141 -27.02 18.15 0.16
C ASP A 141 -28.14 18.73 1.04
N GLY A 142 -27.83 19.03 2.29
CA GLY A 142 -28.73 19.63 3.27
C GLY A 142 -29.71 18.63 3.89
N ASP A 143 -29.44 17.32 3.80
CA ASP A 143 -30.33 16.30 4.34
C ASP A 143 -30.20 16.10 5.86
N GLY A 144 -29.20 16.73 6.49
CA GLY A 144 -28.92 16.68 7.92
C GLY A 144 -27.85 15.65 8.32
N PHE A 145 -27.30 14.88 7.38
CA PHE A 145 -26.12 14.07 7.58
C PHE A 145 -24.89 14.78 7.03
N ASN A 146 -23.77 14.73 7.76
CA ASN A 146 -22.52 15.31 7.26
C ASN A 146 -21.69 14.22 6.55
N GLU A 147 -21.71 14.17 5.21
CA GLU A 147 -21.00 13.12 4.45
C GLU A 147 -19.50 13.31 4.45
N ILE A 148 -19.02 14.55 4.49
CA ILE A 148 -17.63 14.90 4.24
C ILE A 148 -16.99 15.36 5.54
N MET A 149 -15.76 14.92 5.81
CA MET A 149 -14.90 15.42 6.87
C MET A 149 -13.73 16.15 6.22
N ARG A 150 -13.54 17.44 6.54
CA ARG A 150 -12.47 18.26 5.98
C ARG A 150 -11.77 19.10 7.04
N PHE A 151 -10.45 18.99 7.10
CA PHE A 151 -9.63 19.78 8.02
C PHE A 151 -8.31 20.19 7.36
N GLU A 152 -7.65 21.18 7.94
CA GLU A 152 -6.43 21.78 7.41
C GLU A 152 -5.35 21.87 8.48
N ILE A 153 -4.11 21.65 8.05
CA ILE A 153 -2.91 21.72 8.89
C ILE A 153 -1.93 22.67 8.21
N ILE A 154 -1.22 23.48 9.00
CA ILE A 154 -0.19 24.38 8.51
C ILE A 154 1.16 23.88 8.97
N HIS A 155 2.04 23.53 8.03
CA HIS A 155 3.41 23.12 8.32
C HIS A 155 4.41 23.81 7.38
N ALA A 156 5.47 24.40 7.94
CA ALA A 156 6.42 25.26 7.22
C ALA A 156 7.06 24.56 6.00
N ASP A 157 7.41 23.28 6.13
CA ASP A 157 8.11 22.53 5.08
C ASP A 157 7.18 21.82 4.07
N ALA A 158 5.86 21.93 4.25
CA ALA A 158 4.88 21.15 3.49
C ALA A 158 4.98 21.34 1.97
N SER A 159 5.42 22.52 1.51
CA SER A 159 5.55 22.87 0.09
C SER A 159 6.44 21.92 -0.74
N SER A 160 7.34 21.18 -0.09
CA SER A 160 8.26 20.23 -0.73
C SER A 160 7.77 18.78 -0.69
N TRP A 161 6.68 18.51 0.01
CA TRP A 161 6.19 17.16 0.27
C TRP A 161 5.25 16.69 -0.84
N LEU A 162 5.06 15.38 -0.92
CA LEU A 162 4.06 14.77 -1.81
C LEU A 162 2.78 14.49 -1.03
N PRO A 163 1.58 14.69 -1.62
CA PRO A 163 0.32 14.32 -0.98
C PRO A 163 0.28 12.86 -0.51
N ALA A 164 0.90 11.95 -1.28
CA ALA A 164 1.02 10.53 -0.94
C ALA A 164 1.87 10.22 0.30
N GLU A 165 2.66 11.19 0.78
CA GLU A 165 3.45 11.03 2.02
C GLU A 165 2.61 11.37 3.26
N ILE A 166 1.43 11.97 3.12
CA ILE A 166 0.60 12.34 4.27
C ILE A 166 -0.28 11.16 4.67
N ALA A 167 -0.20 10.79 5.94
CA ALA A 167 -1.02 9.73 6.53
C ALA A 167 -1.70 10.23 7.80
N VAL A 168 -2.95 9.83 7.99
CA VAL A 168 -3.77 10.21 9.14
C VAL A 168 -4.04 8.98 9.98
N TYR A 169 -4.00 9.12 11.30
CA TYR A 169 -4.22 8.04 12.25
C TYR A 169 -5.21 8.50 13.32
N PRO A 170 -5.92 7.59 13.98
CA PRO A 170 -6.65 7.92 15.20
C PRO A 170 -5.72 8.57 16.23
N ALA A 171 -6.20 9.61 16.93
CA ALA A 171 -5.36 10.30 17.91
C ALA A 171 -4.91 9.38 19.05
N GLY A 172 -3.63 9.50 19.43
CA GLY A 172 -3.01 8.68 20.46
C GLY A 172 -2.59 7.29 20.00
N GLU A 173 -2.76 6.96 18.72
CA GLU A 173 -2.24 5.72 18.15
C GLU A 173 -0.71 5.76 18.09
N THR A 174 -0.08 4.76 18.68
CA THR A 174 1.39 4.64 18.71
C THR A 174 1.91 3.75 17.58
N ASP A 175 1.06 2.86 17.08
CA ASP A 175 1.38 2.01 15.95
C ASP A 175 1.13 2.76 14.64
N THR A 176 2.22 3.25 14.03
CA THR A 176 2.19 3.97 12.76
C THR A 176 2.31 3.04 11.55
N THR A 177 1.79 1.82 11.66
CA THR A 177 1.69 0.86 10.56
C THR A 177 0.54 1.21 9.62
N VAL A 178 0.53 0.66 8.40
CA VAL A 178 -0.45 1.06 7.37
C VAL A 178 -1.87 0.61 7.75
N GLU A 179 -1.98 -0.43 8.56
CA GLU A 179 -3.17 -1.08 9.08
C GLU A 179 -4.00 -0.14 9.97
N GLU A 180 -3.32 0.77 10.69
CA GLU A 180 -3.94 1.73 11.61
C GLU A 180 -4.21 3.09 10.96
N SER A 181 -3.71 3.32 9.74
CA SER A 181 -3.89 4.59 9.03
C SER A 181 -5.28 4.74 8.42
N ILE A 182 -5.93 5.89 8.58
CA ILE A 182 -7.18 6.24 7.88
C ILE A 182 -6.85 6.46 6.40
N ARG A 183 -7.39 5.60 5.52
CA ARG A 183 -7.07 5.56 4.09
C ARG A 183 -8.21 6.09 3.22
N ASN A 184 -7.97 6.13 1.91
CA ASN A 184 -8.85 6.68 0.87
C ASN A 184 -9.11 8.20 0.99
N LEU A 185 -8.28 8.93 1.74
CA LEU A 185 -8.36 10.38 1.89
C LEU A 185 -7.83 11.10 0.64
N GLU A 186 -8.44 12.24 0.32
CA GLU A 186 -7.92 13.18 -0.65
C GLU A 186 -7.06 14.22 0.07
N VAL A 187 -5.80 14.35 -0.38
CA VAL A 187 -4.84 15.28 0.20
C VAL A 187 -4.39 16.28 -0.84
N TRP A 188 -4.39 17.56 -0.49
CA TRP A 188 -3.82 18.64 -1.28
C TRP A 188 -2.82 19.42 -0.44
N ILE A 189 -1.76 19.88 -1.11
CA ILE A 189 -0.75 20.74 -0.51
C ILE A 189 -0.69 22.02 -1.31
N SER A 190 -0.95 23.16 -0.67
CA SER A 190 -0.86 24.49 -1.26
C SER A 190 0.00 25.38 -0.37
N GLY A 191 1.24 25.64 -0.81
CA GLY A 191 2.22 26.33 0.01
C GLY A 191 2.53 25.53 1.28
N THR A 192 2.23 26.09 2.45
CA THR A 192 2.41 25.45 3.76
C THR A 192 1.15 24.77 4.30
N THR A 193 0.02 24.89 3.60
CA THR A 193 -1.26 24.34 4.04
C THR A 193 -1.49 22.97 3.42
N ILE A 194 -1.73 21.99 4.27
CA ILE A 194 -2.14 20.64 3.92
C ILE A 194 -3.65 20.57 4.18
N THR A 195 -4.43 20.36 3.13
CA THR A 195 -5.88 20.12 3.22
C THR A 195 -6.13 18.63 3.08
N ILE A 196 -6.86 18.06 4.04
CA ILE A 196 -7.25 16.64 4.05
C ILE A 196 -8.77 16.57 4.01
N GLU A 197 -9.31 15.80 3.07
CA GLU A 197 -10.74 15.57 2.94
C GLU A 197 -11.02 14.07 2.76
N GLY A 198 -12.13 13.61 3.33
CA GLY A 198 -12.62 12.26 3.13
C GLY A 198 -14.06 12.13 3.57
N GLN A 199 -14.64 10.95 3.44
CA GLN A 199 -15.99 10.72 3.95
C GLN A 199 -15.98 10.59 5.47
N SER A 200 -16.99 11.16 6.15
CA SER A 200 -17.13 11.11 7.61
C SER A 200 -17.15 9.68 8.15
N VAL A 201 -17.73 8.74 7.40
CA VAL A 201 -17.75 7.31 7.74
C VAL A 201 -16.38 6.64 7.79
N TRP A 202 -15.37 7.26 7.17
CA TRP A 202 -14.00 6.79 7.30
C TRP A 202 -13.39 7.14 8.67
N PHE A 203 -13.99 8.07 9.42
CA PHE A 203 -13.55 8.49 10.76
C PHE A 203 -14.35 7.86 11.91
N VAL A 204 -15.06 6.76 11.65
CA VAL A 204 -15.74 5.99 12.71
C VAL A 204 -14.73 5.39 13.69
N LYS A 205 -15.06 5.36 14.99
CA LYS A 205 -14.19 4.82 16.04
C LYS A 205 -13.96 3.31 15.85
N PRO A 206 -12.69 2.84 15.82
CA PRO A 206 -12.39 1.43 15.60
C PRO A 206 -13.03 0.47 16.60
N THR A 207 -13.16 0.88 17.87
CA THR A 207 -13.77 0.08 18.94
C THR A 207 -15.23 -0.29 18.70
N LEU A 208 -15.92 0.40 17.78
CA LEU A 208 -17.31 0.11 17.45
C LEU A 208 -17.46 -1.07 16.47
N TRP A 209 -16.44 -1.41 15.68
CA TRP A 209 -16.50 -2.55 14.74
C TRP A 209 -16.33 -3.91 15.41
N ASP A 210 -15.68 -3.94 16.57
CA ASP A 210 -15.50 -5.16 17.35
C ASP A 210 -16.80 -5.58 18.06
N GLY A 211 -17.75 -4.64 18.19
CA GLY A 211 -19.07 -4.88 18.74
C GLY A 211 -19.88 -5.88 17.91
N MET A 212 -20.46 -6.89 18.57
CA MET A 212 -21.31 -7.85 17.87
C MET A 212 -22.70 -7.26 17.56
N GLY A 213 -23.06 -7.27 16.27
CA GLY A 213 -24.46 -7.31 15.83
C GLY A 213 -25.25 -6.01 15.89
N LYS A 214 -24.58 -4.84 15.78
CA LYS A 214 -25.27 -3.55 15.73
C LYS A 214 -24.69 -2.65 14.64
N PHE A 215 -25.56 -1.89 14.00
CA PHE A 215 -25.15 -0.77 13.17
C PHE A 215 -24.67 0.39 14.05
N ILE A 216 -23.84 1.24 13.46
CA ILE A 216 -23.28 2.44 14.07
C ILE A 216 -24.21 3.60 13.71
N ASP A 217 -24.66 4.33 14.73
CA ASP A 217 -25.52 5.49 14.52
C ASP A 217 -24.68 6.66 13.99
N GLY A 218 -24.87 6.99 12.72
CA GLY A 218 -24.21 8.09 12.03
C GLY A 218 -24.71 9.47 12.46
N ASN A 219 -25.83 9.55 13.18
CA ASN A 219 -26.33 10.82 13.74
C ASN A 219 -25.74 11.12 15.12
N ASP A 220 -25.08 10.14 15.76
CA ASP A 220 -24.39 10.33 17.03
C ASP A 220 -22.92 10.75 16.78
N PRO A 221 -22.52 12.00 17.08
CA PRO A 221 -21.14 12.43 16.93
C PRO A 221 -20.16 11.58 17.77
N ALA A 222 -20.63 10.93 18.83
CA ALA A 222 -19.79 10.04 19.64
C ALA A 222 -19.40 8.75 18.90
N SER A 223 -20.02 8.43 17.75
CA SER A 223 -19.62 7.32 16.87
C SER A 223 -18.32 7.60 16.11
N PHE A 224 -17.93 8.86 15.98
CA PHE A 224 -16.79 9.31 15.18
C PHE A 224 -15.61 9.77 16.02
N LEU A 225 -14.42 9.71 15.45
CA LEU A 225 -13.21 10.26 16.04
C LEU A 225 -13.35 11.77 16.18
N ALA A 226 -13.04 12.29 17.38
CA ALA A 226 -13.01 13.72 17.63
C ALA A 226 -11.63 14.33 17.30
N ASN A 227 -10.57 13.53 17.37
CA ASN A 227 -9.21 13.95 17.12
C ASN A 227 -8.48 12.93 16.25
N VAL A 228 -7.54 13.41 15.45
CA VAL A 228 -6.62 12.59 14.64
C VAL A 228 -5.18 13.06 14.79
N ASP A 229 -4.24 12.16 14.57
CA ASP A 229 -2.82 12.48 14.45
C ASP A 229 -2.42 12.42 12.98
N VAL A 230 -1.65 13.39 12.52
CA VAL A 230 -1.19 13.47 11.13
C VAL A 230 0.32 13.31 11.08
N TYR A 231 0.75 12.38 10.23
CA TYR A 231 2.15 12.00 10.06
C TYR A 231 2.57 12.12 8.60
N ARG A 232 3.88 12.30 8.41
CA ARG A 232 4.54 12.13 7.12
C ARG A 232 5.19 10.75 7.06
N VAL A 233 4.86 9.96 6.05
CA VAL A 233 5.43 8.64 5.75
C VAL A 233 6.24 8.75 4.45
N TYR A 234 7.56 8.69 4.55
CA TYR A 234 8.44 8.92 3.41
C TYR A 234 9.67 8.01 3.44
N SER A 235 10.41 7.98 2.32
CA SER A 235 11.69 7.28 2.23
C SER A 235 12.79 8.16 2.80
N ARG A 236 13.37 7.73 3.91
CA ARG A 236 14.50 8.41 4.55
C ARG A 236 15.81 7.74 4.17
N SER A 237 16.83 8.55 3.90
CA SER A 237 18.16 8.08 3.50
C SER A 237 19.30 8.98 3.99
N ASP A 238 19.06 9.81 5.00
CA ASP A 238 19.94 10.86 5.52
C ASP A 238 20.76 10.43 6.75
N THR A 239 20.96 9.13 7.00
CA THR A 239 21.86 8.64 8.06
C THR A 239 22.34 7.23 7.70
N ASN A 240 23.36 6.72 8.40
CA ASN A 240 23.77 5.31 8.29
C ASN A 240 22.64 4.34 8.73
N GLU A 241 21.82 4.73 9.70
CA GLU A 241 20.67 3.93 10.15
C GLU A 241 19.63 3.77 9.03
N PHE A 242 19.43 4.82 8.22
CA PHE A 242 18.49 4.81 7.10
C PHE A 242 19.17 4.58 5.74
N ALA A 243 20.39 4.03 5.72
CA ALA A 243 21.12 3.76 4.50
C ALA A 243 20.29 2.88 3.53
N PRO A 244 20.14 3.28 2.25
CA PRO A 244 19.46 2.50 1.23
C PRO A 244 20.10 1.12 0.96
N ILE A 245 21.40 0.98 1.22
CA ILE A 245 22.13 -0.28 1.06
C ILE A 245 23.11 -0.52 2.20
N VAL A 246 23.20 -1.78 2.61
CA VAL A 246 24.24 -2.31 3.50
C VAL A 246 24.99 -3.43 2.77
N PHE A 247 26.28 -3.22 2.55
CA PHE A 247 27.23 -4.19 2.02
C PHE A 247 27.74 -5.07 3.16
N GLY A 248 27.70 -6.40 2.99
CA GLY A 248 28.15 -7.36 3.99
C GLY A 248 29.21 -8.33 3.44
N TRP A 249 30.19 -8.67 4.27
CA TRP A 249 31.17 -9.73 4.02
C TRP A 249 31.58 -10.43 5.31
N GLN A 250 31.98 -11.69 5.20
CA GLN A 250 32.58 -12.43 6.31
C GLN A 250 33.94 -11.83 6.64
N ASP A 251 34.11 -11.41 7.89
CA ASP A 251 35.34 -10.82 8.39
C ASP A 251 36.05 -11.79 9.34
N SER A 252 37.07 -12.48 8.84
CA SER A 252 37.88 -13.39 9.66
C SER A 252 38.80 -12.66 10.66
N ALA A 253 38.98 -11.34 10.53
CA ALA A 253 39.86 -10.55 11.39
C ALA A 253 39.17 -10.04 12.66
N LEU A 254 37.85 -9.83 12.63
CA LEU A 254 37.09 -9.30 13.78
C LEU A 254 36.58 -10.41 14.73
N ALA A 255 36.34 -11.61 14.22
CA ALA A 255 36.11 -12.88 14.92
C ALA A 255 35.66 -13.90 13.86
N PRO A 256 35.83 -15.23 14.03
CA PRO A 256 35.42 -16.23 13.04
C PRO A 256 33.93 -16.21 12.63
N LEU A 257 33.08 -15.46 13.35
CA LEU A 257 31.65 -15.30 13.09
C LEU A 257 31.21 -13.83 12.89
N ALA A 258 32.15 -12.87 12.79
CA ALA A 258 31.81 -11.46 12.59
C ALA A 258 31.52 -11.17 11.11
N PHE A 259 30.49 -10.36 10.86
CA PHE A 259 30.20 -9.78 9.56
C PHE A 259 30.63 -8.32 9.56
N GLY A 260 31.50 -7.95 8.62
CA GLY A 260 31.83 -6.56 8.35
C GLY A 260 30.71 -5.94 7.52
N GLU A 261 30.29 -4.74 7.90
CA GLU A 261 29.29 -3.96 7.17
C GLU A 261 29.86 -2.63 6.67
N GLN A 262 29.41 -2.20 5.49
CA GLN A 262 29.63 -0.87 4.95
C GLN A 262 28.32 -0.35 4.34
N TYR A 263 28.09 0.95 4.43
CA TYR A 263 26.87 1.58 3.92
C TYR A 263 27.06 2.13 2.50
N GLY A 264 25.96 2.52 1.86
CA GLY A 264 26.00 3.25 0.62
C GLY A 264 24.64 3.74 0.15
N LEU A 265 24.63 4.22 -1.08
CA LEU A 265 23.47 4.74 -1.80
C LEU A 265 23.06 3.82 -2.94
N LEU A 266 21.75 3.81 -3.21
CA LEU A 266 21.17 3.23 -4.41
C LEU A 266 20.89 4.33 -5.42
N GLN A 267 21.60 4.30 -6.54
CA GLN A 267 21.39 5.24 -7.64
C GLN A 267 20.56 4.56 -8.74
N PRO A 268 19.45 5.15 -9.20
CA PRO A 268 18.65 4.58 -10.28
C PRO A 268 19.49 4.53 -11.57
N TRP A 269 19.53 3.37 -12.23
CA TRP A 269 20.13 3.23 -13.56
C TRP A 269 19.09 2.92 -14.62
N LEU A 270 18.33 1.85 -14.43
CA LEU A 270 17.14 1.50 -15.21
C LEU A 270 16.02 1.20 -14.22
N PRO A 271 15.43 2.24 -13.60
CA PRO A 271 14.47 2.07 -12.51
C PRO A 271 13.27 1.21 -12.91
N GLU A 272 12.83 1.34 -14.16
CA GLU A 272 11.74 0.58 -14.76
C GLU A 272 11.99 -0.93 -14.77
N LYS A 273 13.24 -1.34 -14.94
CA LYS A 273 13.68 -2.75 -14.93
C LYS A 273 14.17 -3.21 -13.57
N GLY A 274 14.05 -2.36 -12.55
CA GLY A 274 14.59 -2.65 -11.21
C GLY A 274 16.11 -2.73 -11.19
N ILE A 275 16.83 -2.04 -12.07
CA ILE A 275 18.30 -2.06 -12.05
C ILE A 275 18.83 -0.80 -11.39
N ALA A 276 19.49 -0.98 -10.25
CA ALA A 276 20.10 0.08 -9.47
C ALA A 276 21.63 -0.06 -9.44
N SER A 277 22.33 1.07 -9.41
CA SER A 277 23.77 1.13 -9.19
C SER A 277 24.06 1.21 -7.70
N LEU A 278 25.04 0.42 -7.27
CA LEU A 278 25.51 0.33 -5.89
C LEU A 278 26.69 1.30 -5.71
N VAL A 279 26.48 2.34 -4.91
CA VAL A 279 27.49 3.37 -4.68
C VAL A 279 27.91 3.34 -3.20
N PRO A 280 29.13 2.87 -2.86
CA PRO A 280 29.58 2.92 -1.48
C PRO A 280 29.71 4.37 -1.03
N ALA A 281 29.19 4.66 0.16
CA ALA A 281 29.18 5.99 0.72
C ALA A 281 29.17 5.90 2.24
N LYS A 282 29.63 6.96 2.90
CA LYS A 282 29.56 7.10 4.35
C LYS A 282 28.80 8.38 4.67
N TRP A 283 27.82 8.29 5.56
CA TRP A 283 27.14 9.47 6.06
C TRP A 283 28.09 10.30 6.93
N ASP A 284 28.11 11.62 6.69
CA ASP A 284 28.81 12.61 7.51
C ASP A 284 27.80 13.38 8.34
N ASP A 285 27.79 13.13 9.65
CA ASP A 285 26.89 13.81 10.58
C ASP A 285 27.18 15.32 10.72
N THR A 286 28.40 15.77 10.37
CA THR A 286 28.78 17.18 10.51
C THR A 286 28.20 18.01 9.37
N ASP A 287 28.36 17.53 8.14
CA ASP A 287 27.92 18.23 6.93
C ASP A 287 26.51 17.81 6.49
N SER A 288 25.93 16.79 7.15
CA SER A 288 24.63 16.20 6.81
C SER A 288 24.55 15.76 5.34
N GLU A 289 25.62 15.10 4.87
CA GLU A 289 25.72 14.62 3.49
C GLU A 289 26.37 13.24 3.37
N TRP A 290 26.17 12.60 2.21
CA TRP A 290 26.83 11.35 1.87
C TRP A 290 28.17 11.60 1.20
N ASN A 291 29.24 11.21 1.88
CA ASN A 291 30.58 11.18 1.32
C ASN A 291 30.77 9.91 0.48
N LEU A 292 30.83 10.07 -0.84
CA LEU A 292 31.06 8.97 -1.78
C LEU A 292 32.45 8.36 -1.58
N LEU A 293 32.50 7.03 -1.50
CA LEU A 293 33.76 6.29 -1.39
C LEU A 293 34.20 5.83 -2.79
N GLN A 294 35.49 5.97 -3.10
CA GLN A 294 36.02 5.61 -4.42
C GLN A 294 35.95 4.11 -4.71
N SER A 295 35.98 3.27 -3.67
CA SER A 295 35.94 1.82 -3.80
C SER A 295 35.36 1.17 -2.55
N TRP A 296 34.95 -0.09 -2.69
CA TRP A 296 34.66 -0.92 -1.54
C TRP A 296 35.96 -1.30 -0.84
N THR A 297 35.91 -1.44 0.47
CA THR A 297 37.02 -2.04 1.24
C THR A 297 37.25 -3.49 0.80
N ARG A 298 36.18 -4.20 0.45
CA ARG A 298 36.18 -5.56 -0.10
C ARG A 298 34.97 -5.77 -1.00
N ILE A 299 35.07 -6.68 -1.97
CA ILE A 299 33.89 -7.08 -2.76
C ILE A 299 32.85 -7.70 -1.80
N PRO A 300 31.63 -7.14 -1.71
CA PRO A 300 30.60 -7.64 -0.81
C PRO A 300 30.22 -9.07 -1.19
N GLN A 301 29.90 -9.89 -0.19
CA GLN A 301 29.32 -11.22 -0.39
C GLN A 301 27.79 -11.15 -0.38
N LEU A 302 27.25 -10.21 0.39
CA LEU A 302 25.83 -9.96 0.56
C LEU A 302 25.57 -8.46 0.38
N VAL A 303 24.45 -8.12 -0.24
CA VAL A 303 23.87 -6.77 -0.21
C VAL A 303 22.49 -6.82 0.41
N ARG A 304 22.21 -5.90 1.33
CA ARG A 304 20.90 -5.68 1.93
C ARG A 304 20.36 -4.37 1.38
N LEU A 305 19.18 -4.40 0.80
CA LEU A 305 18.61 -3.29 0.03
C LEU A 305 17.33 -2.81 0.71
N TYR A 306 17.18 -1.49 0.78
CA TYR A 306 16.01 -0.80 1.30
C TYR A 306 15.58 0.26 0.30
N TYR A 307 14.36 0.14 -0.20
CA TYR A 307 13.88 1.02 -1.26
C TYR A 307 12.36 1.05 -1.35
N LEU A 308 11.84 2.08 -2.00
CA LEU A 308 10.45 2.20 -2.41
C LEU A 308 10.34 1.76 -3.88
N SER A 309 9.39 0.87 -4.16
CA SER A 309 9.12 0.42 -5.53
C SER A 309 7.64 0.22 -5.79
N GLY A 310 7.27 0.18 -7.07
CA GLY A 310 5.92 -0.09 -7.51
C GLY A 310 5.41 1.00 -8.45
N TRP A 311 4.14 0.87 -8.82
CA TRP A 311 3.49 1.85 -9.67
C TRP A 311 3.21 3.14 -8.89
N PRO A 312 3.44 4.34 -9.47
CA PRO A 312 3.11 5.60 -8.80
C PRO A 312 1.63 5.64 -8.37
N SER A 313 1.38 6.17 -7.18
CA SER A 313 0.02 6.45 -6.72
C SER A 313 -0.67 7.48 -7.62
N ASP A 314 -1.99 7.60 -7.49
CA ASP A 314 -2.71 8.74 -8.06
C ASP A 314 -2.28 10.07 -7.39
N LYS A 315 -2.85 11.17 -7.84
CA LYS A 315 -2.57 12.53 -7.32
C LYS A 315 -2.87 12.70 -5.83
N PHE A 316 -3.63 11.77 -5.23
CA PHE A 316 -4.04 11.78 -3.83
C PHE A 316 -3.31 10.73 -2.99
N GLY A 317 -2.38 9.95 -3.57
CA GLY A 317 -1.71 8.88 -2.84
C GLY A 317 -2.45 7.54 -2.83
N ARG A 318 -3.52 7.39 -3.59
CA ARG A 318 -4.28 6.13 -3.70
C ARG A 318 -3.73 5.22 -4.80
N MET A 319 -4.12 3.96 -4.79
CA MET A 319 -3.83 3.07 -5.91
C MET A 319 -4.52 3.62 -7.17
N SER A 320 -3.84 3.60 -8.32
CA SER A 320 -4.43 4.13 -9.56
C SER A 320 -5.64 3.28 -9.98
N SER A 321 -6.70 3.93 -10.49
CA SER A 321 -7.99 3.28 -10.75
C SER A 321 -7.91 1.99 -11.59
N PRO A 322 -7.12 1.88 -12.68
CA PRO A 322 -7.00 0.63 -13.42
C PRO A 322 -6.49 -0.54 -12.55
N PHE A 323 -5.53 -0.27 -11.66
CA PHE A 323 -5.02 -1.30 -10.76
C PHE A 323 -5.93 -1.54 -9.55
N ALA A 324 -6.57 -0.50 -9.02
CA ALA A 324 -7.53 -0.65 -7.93
C ALA A 324 -8.67 -1.60 -8.33
N ARG A 325 -9.29 -1.38 -9.50
CA ARG A 325 -10.31 -2.28 -10.06
C ARG A 325 -9.78 -3.68 -10.31
N THR A 326 -8.57 -3.79 -10.84
CA THR A 326 -7.92 -5.08 -11.16
C THR A 326 -7.67 -5.90 -9.90
N VAL A 327 -7.13 -5.28 -8.85
CA VAL A 327 -6.91 -5.92 -7.54
C VAL A 327 -8.24 -6.26 -6.90
N ALA A 328 -9.25 -5.37 -6.95
CA ALA A 328 -10.58 -5.63 -6.40
C ALA A 328 -11.28 -6.82 -7.07
N ALA A 329 -11.20 -6.91 -8.40
CA ALA A 329 -11.74 -8.04 -9.16
C ALA A 329 -11.04 -9.36 -8.81
N PHE A 330 -9.71 -9.35 -8.71
CA PHE A 330 -8.96 -10.56 -8.37
C PHE A 330 -9.18 -10.99 -6.92
N ALA A 331 -9.13 -10.05 -5.98
CA ALA A 331 -9.44 -10.30 -4.57
C ALA A 331 -10.83 -10.90 -4.41
N THR A 332 -11.83 -10.38 -5.15
CA THR A 332 -13.19 -10.92 -5.14
C THR A 332 -13.26 -12.36 -5.63
N ALA A 333 -12.51 -12.70 -6.68
CA ALA A 333 -12.40 -14.07 -7.18
C ALA A 333 -11.76 -15.02 -6.14
N LEU A 334 -10.79 -14.53 -5.36
CA LEU A 334 -10.11 -15.29 -4.31
C LEU A 334 -10.94 -15.49 -3.03
N LEU A 335 -12.02 -14.72 -2.83
CA LEU A 335 -12.90 -14.90 -1.67
C LEU A 335 -13.63 -16.24 -1.74
N THR A 336 -13.69 -16.94 -0.61
CA THR A 336 -14.31 -18.27 -0.49
C THR A 336 -15.81 -18.21 -0.17
N GLY A 337 -16.33 -17.04 0.21
CA GLY A 337 -17.72 -16.84 0.57
C GLY A 337 -18.29 -15.56 -0.05
N PRO A 338 -19.62 -15.43 -0.08
CA PRO A 338 -20.28 -14.19 -0.48
C PRO A 338 -20.00 -13.08 0.52
N VAL A 339 -20.09 -11.84 0.08
CA VAL A 339 -20.01 -10.65 0.95
C VAL A 339 -21.38 -10.25 1.49
N SER A 340 -21.38 -9.46 2.55
CA SER A 340 -22.60 -8.84 3.10
C SER A 340 -22.99 -7.58 2.32
N GLY A 341 -24.29 -7.24 2.35
CA GLY A 341 -24.71 -5.83 2.38
C GLY A 341 -24.70 -5.07 1.06
N GLY A 342 -24.79 -5.77 -0.07
CA GLY A 342 -24.77 -5.13 -1.40
C GLY A 342 -26.07 -5.21 -2.22
N GLY A 343 -27.11 -5.84 -1.69
CA GLY A 343 -28.32 -6.12 -2.46
C GLY A 343 -28.07 -6.97 -3.71
N GLU A 344 -29.05 -7.05 -4.61
CA GLU A 344 -28.99 -7.92 -5.79
C GLU A 344 -27.95 -7.47 -6.83
N SER A 345 -27.75 -6.17 -6.99
CA SER A 345 -26.81 -5.60 -7.97
C SER A 345 -25.37 -5.98 -7.66
N ILE A 346 -24.94 -5.79 -6.41
CA ILE A 346 -23.57 -6.11 -6.01
C ILE A 346 -23.37 -7.62 -5.97
N ASN A 347 -24.37 -8.39 -5.52
CA ASN A 347 -24.30 -9.86 -5.60
C ASN A 347 -24.07 -10.36 -7.03
N LYS A 348 -24.60 -9.68 -8.06
CA LYS A 348 -24.30 -10.00 -9.47
C LYS A 348 -22.85 -9.70 -9.85
N ILE A 349 -22.27 -8.59 -9.37
CA ILE A 349 -20.85 -8.25 -9.60
C ILE A 349 -19.94 -9.31 -8.95
N PHE A 350 -20.21 -9.67 -7.70
CA PHE A 350 -19.47 -10.73 -6.99
C PHE A 350 -19.58 -12.08 -7.70
N SER A 351 -20.81 -12.48 -8.03
CA SER A 351 -21.07 -13.73 -8.74
C SER A 351 -20.34 -13.75 -10.09
N TYR A 352 -20.33 -12.63 -10.82
CA TYR A 352 -19.61 -12.50 -12.07
C TYR A 352 -18.11 -12.76 -11.88
N TRP A 353 -17.44 -12.09 -10.94
CA TRP A 353 -16.00 -12.27 -10.76
C TRP A 353 -15.58 -13.61 -10.15
N GLN A 354 -16.47 -14.24 -9.37
CA GLN A 354 -16.26 -15.58 -8.82
C GLN A 354 -16.64 -16.71 -9.79
N GLU A 355 -17.40 -16.42 -10.85
CA GLU A 355 -17.83 -17.41 -11.84
C GLU A 355 -16.61 -18.00 -12.57
N ILE A 356 -16.61 -19.32 -12.71
CA ILE A 356 -15.76 -20.03 -13.66
C ILE A 356 -16.56 -20.16 -14.96
N PRO A 357 -16.09 -19.61 -16.09
CA PRO A 357 -16.77 -19.76 -17.38
C PRO A 357 -17.04 -21.24 -17.68
N GLN A 358 -18.20 -21.57 -18.25
CA GLN A 358 -18.51 -22.94 -18.67
C GLN A 358 -17.47 -23.44 -19.69
N ASP A 359 -17.16 -24.74 -19.66
CA ASP A 359 -16.08 -25.36 -20.44
C ASP A 359 -16.10 -24.99 -21.94
N ASP A 360 -17.28 -24.94 -22.56
CA ASP A 360 -17.45 -24.60 -23.99
C ASP A 360 -17.12 -23.13 -24.31
N SER A 361 -17.05 -22.26 -23.29
CA SER A 361 -16.75 -20.83 -23.42
C SER A 361 -15.33 -20.45 -22.97
N MET A 362 -14.60 -21.39 -22.36
CA MET A 362 -13.28 -21.13 -21.80
C MET A 362 -12.20 -21.25 -22.88
N THR A 363 -11.51 -20.16 -23.17
CA THR A 363 -10.37 -20.17 -24.09
C THR A 363 -9.16 -20.89 -23.47
N PHE A 364 -8.26 -21.43 -24.29
CA PHE A 364 -7.04 -22.07 -23.78
C PHE A 364 -6.21 -21.12 -22.89
N GLN A 365 -6.11 -19.84 -23.26
CA GLN A 365 -5.40 -18.83 -22.47
C GLN A 365 -6.04 -18.62 -21.09
N GLN A 366 -7.37 -18.63 -21.01
CA GLN A 366 -8.09 -18.57 -19.73
C GLN A 366 -7.81 -19.80 -18.88
N ALA A 367 -7.85 -21.00 -19.46
CA ALA A 367 -7.55 -22.23 -18.73
C ALA A 367 -6.10 -22.29 -18.23
N SER A 368 -5.16 -21.71 -18.99
CA SER A 368 -3.72 -21.71 -18.68
C SER A 368 -3.25 -20.49 -17.88
N ASN A 369 -4.15 -19.61 -17.43
CA ASN A 369 -3.72 -18.39 -16.74
C ASN A 369 -3.21 -18.70 -15.32
N PRO A 370 -2.13 -18.03 -14.84
CA PRO A 370 -1.50 -18.34 -13.57
C PRO A 370 -2.31 -17.92 -12.33
N PHE A 371 -3.35 -17.10 -12.50
CA PHE A 371 -4.17 -16.58 -11.40
C PHE A 371 -5.39 -17.46 -11.10
N GLY A 372 -5.74 -18.38 -12.01
CA GLY A 372 -6.86 -19.30 -11.88
C GLY A 372 -8.01 -19.00 -12.84
N PRO A 373 -8.93 -19.95 -13.06
CA PRO A 373 -9.89 -19.90 -14.17
C PRO A 373 -11.08 -18.95 -13.95
N GLN A 374 -11.21 -18.35 -12.77
CA GLN A 374 -12.31 -17.44 -12.44
C GLN A 374 -12.23 -16.15 -13.28
N ARG A 375 -13.38 -15.54 -13.59
CA ARG A 375 -13.43 -14.33 -14.43
C ARG A 375 -12.61 -13.17 -13.87
N GLY A 376 -12.68 -12.91 -12.56
CA GLY A 376 -11.91 -11.84 -11.92
C GLY A 376 -10.39 -12.05 -12.01
N ALA A 377 -9.94 -13.30 -11.85
CA ALA A 377 -8.55 -13.69 -12.03
C ALA A 377 -8.07 -13.52 -13.49
N TRP A 378 -8.90 -13.90 -14.46
CA TRP A 378 -8.61 -13.71 -15.88
C TRP A 378 -8.51 -12.23 -16.29
N GLU A 379 -9.49 -11.41 -15.90
CA GLU A 379 -9.51 -9.97 -16.19
C GLU A 379 -8.27 -9.28 -15.60
N ALA A 380 -7.93 -9.66 -14.37
CA ALA A 380 -6.73 -9.19 -13.70
C ALA A 380 -5.46 -9.56 -14.46
N TRP A 381 -5.29 -10.85 -14.80
CA TRP A 381 -4.13 -11.34 -15.56
C TRP A 381 -3.97 -10.62 -16.90
N LYS A 382 -5.06 -10.47 -17.65
CA LYS A 382 -5.06 -9.77 -18.93
C LYS A 382 -4.63 -8.32 -18.77
N THR A 383 -5.17 -7.62 -17.77
CA THR A 383 -4.85 -6.22 -17.51
C THR A 383 -3.37 -6.05 -17.17
N VAL A 384 -2.87 -6.80 -16.19
CA VAL A 384 -1.46 -6.68 -15.79
C VAL A 384 -0.49 -7.13 -16.88
N SER A 385 -0.84 -8.13 -17.68
CA SER A 385 0.01 -8.62 -18.78
C SER A 385 0.06 -7.61 -19.94
N ASN A 386 -1.05 -6.97 -20.27
CA ASN A 386 -1.09 -5.90 -21.28
C ASN A 386 -0.25 -4.70 -20.84
N PHE A 387 -0.37 -4.31 -19.57
CA PHE A 387 0.48 -3.26 -19.00
C PHE A 387 1.95 -3.68 -19.07
N TYR A 388 2.30 -4.88 -18.60
CA TYR A 388 3.68 -5.37 -18.64
C TYR A 388 4.28 -5.33 -20.04
N ALA A 389 3.58 -5.83 -21.04
CA ALA A 389 4.10 -5.88 -22.40
C ALA A 389 4.24 -4.49 -23.05
N SER A 390 3.34 -3.56 -22.74
CA SER A 390 3.47 -2.16 -23.18
C SER A 390 4.77 -1.51 -22.70
N LEU A 391 5.31 -1.97 -21.56
CA LEU A 391 6.57 -1.48 -20.99
C LEU A 391 7.79 -2.09 -21.65
N GLU A 392 7.69 -3.35 -22.07
CA GLU A 392 8.77 -4.01 -22.81
C GLU A 392 8.81 -3.59 -24.29
N GLY A 393 7.83 -2.81 -24.75
CA GLY A 393 7.66 -2.51 -26.17
C GLY A 393 7.27 -3.75 -26.98
N ILE A 394 6.76 -4.79 -26.30
CA ILE A 394 6.27 -6.01 -26.92
C ILE A 394 4.80 -5.78 -27.26
N THR A 395 4.46 -5.88 -28.55
CA THR A 395 3.08 -5.92 -29.00
C THR A 395 2.55 -7.33 -28.75
N VAL A 396 1.61 -7.49 -27.82
CA VAL A 396 0.98 -8.78 -27.44
C VAL A 396 -0.12 -9.16 -28.40
#